data_AF-A0A539E2I0-F1
#
_entry.id   AF-A0A539E2I0-F1
#
_cell.length_a   1.000
_cell.length_b   1.000
_cell.length_c   1.000
_cell.angle_alpha   90.00
_cell.angle_beta   90.00
_cell.angle_gamma   90.00
#
_symmetry.space_group_name_H-M   'P 1'
#
loop_
_entity.id
_entity.type
_entity.pdbx_description
1 polymer ?
#
loop_
_entity_poly.entity_id
_entity_poly.type
_entity_poly.pdbx_seq_one_letter_code
_entity_poly.pdbx_strand_id
1 'polypeptide(L)'
;RLIDTQHLGSIAFVRAGGRGDLWERCAIPAGRGLGFSGAVRVAGALLGRAQREGLDAIDDAARHEVFPLVSSLEGHADNVAASLFGGIVATADGRVVRLPLGLDPAVVVWIPSFATKTDESRRALASTVSFDDAVFNIAHVALLVAALGSGDVDALAVATQDRLHQQARLARAEPSRQAMDAALASGAWCAWLSGSGPTVAALCHRDDAGAVAAGLPADGHAKVLRLDHEGATIEAPYT
;
A
#
# COMPACT_ATOMS: atom_id res chain seq x y z
N ARG A 1 11.74 -4.32 -19.13
CA ARG A 1 12.57 -5.55 -19.20
C ARG A 1 11.65 -6.73 -19.49
N LEU A 2 12.10 -7.72 -20.26
CA LEU A 2 11.40 -9.00 -20.35
C LEU A 2 11.38 -9.64 -18.95
N ILE A 3 10.25 -10.17 -18.52
CA ILE A 3 10.11 -10.89 -17.24
C ILE A 3 9.91 -12.39 -17.50
N ASP A 4 10.49 -13.22 -16.64
CA ASP A 4 10.40 -14.67 -16.77
C ASP A 4 9.06 -15.23 -16.27
N THR A 5 8.88 -16.54 -16.37
CA THR A 5 7.65 -17.25 -15.98
C THR A 5 7.45 -17.38 -14.47
N GLN A 6 8.49 -17.16 -13.67
CA GLN A 6 8.42 -17.16 -12.20
C GLN A 6 8.11 -15.77 -11.63
N HIS A 7 8.22 -14.73 -12.46
CA HIS A 7 7.84 -13.37 -12.07
C HIS A 7 6.36 -13.31 -11.65
N LEU A 8 6.08 -12.57 -10.57
CA LEU A 8 4.76 -12.49 -9.94
C LEU A 8 3.67 -12.02 -10.92
N GLY A 9 4.01 -11.04 -11.77
CA GLY A 9 3.12 -10.59 -12.85
C GLY A 9 2.85 -11.64 -13.93
N SER A 10 3.86 -12.42 -14.33
CA SER A 10 3.71 -13.50 -15.31
C SER A 10 2.82 -14.62 -14.78
N ILE A 11 2.98 -14.98 -13.51
CA ILE A 11 2.11 -15.97 -12.85
C ILE A 11 0.66 -15.49 -12.87
N ALA A 12 0.41 -14.23 -12.49
CA ALA A 12 -0.94 -13.67 -12.47
C ALA A 12 -1.55 -13.58 -13.88
N PHE A 13 -0.77 -13.17 -14.88
CA PHE A 13 -1.17 -13.13 -16.29
C PHE A 13 -1.61 -14.50 -16.81
N VAL A 14 -0.78 -15.53 -16.62
CA VAL A 14 -1.10 -16.90 -17.07
C VAL A 14 -2.30 -17.47 -16.31
N ARG A 15 -2.42 -17.19 -15.01
CA ARG A 15 -3.60 -17.61 -14.21
C ARG A 15 -4.88 -16.90 -14.64
N ALA A 16 -4.77 -15.68 -15.15
CA ALA A 16 -5.84 -14.99 -15.87
C ALA A 16 -5.89 -15.38 -17.35
N GLY A 17 -5.44 -16.58 -17.74
CA GLY A 17 -5.58 -17.11 -19.09
C GLY A 17 -4.77 -16.41 -20.19
N GLY A 18 -3.88 -15.47 -19.82
CA GLY A 18 -2.95 -14.81 -20.73
C GLY A 18 -1.88 -15.76 -21.27
N ARG A 19 -1.34 -15.45 -22.44
CA ARG A 19 -0.29 -16.21 -23.14
C ARG A 19 0.72 -15.28 -23.80
N GLY A 20 1.97 -15.74 -23.88
CA GLY A 20 3.07 -15.03 -24.50
C GLY A 20 4.01 -14.36 -23.50
N ASP A 21 4.98 -13.64 -24.04
CA ASP A 21 6.00 -12.94 -23.28
C ASP A 21 5.46 -11.63 -22.68
N LEU A 22 6.01 -11.23 -21.53
CA LEU A 22 5.65 -9.99 -20.85
C LEU A 22 6.85 -9.09 -20.63
N TRP A 23 6.63 -7.79 -20.81
CA TRP A 23 7.61 -6.77 -20.50
C TRP A 23 7.12 -5.91 -19.35
N GLU A 24 8.00 -5.71 -18.36
CA GLU A 24 7.73 -4.89 -17.18
C GLU A 24 8.56 -3.61 -17.20
N ARG A 25 7.90 -2.49 -16.90
CA ARG A 25 8.54 -1.26 -16.43
C ARG A 25 7.88 -0.89 -15.10
N CYS A 26 8.62 -1.03 -14.00
CA CYS A 26 8.09 -0.76 -12.66
C CYS A 26 9.01 0.22 -11.92
N ALA A 27 8.44 1.32 -11.44
CA ALA A 27 9.14 2.32 -10.62
C ALA A 27 8.99 2.06 -9.11
N ILE A 28 8.21 1.05 -8.72
CA ILE A 28 7.95 0.68 -7.32
C ILE A 28 9.10 -0.22 -6.83
N PRO A 29 9.88 0.19 -5.82
CA PRO A 29 10.96 -0.63 -5.29
C PRO A 29 10.45 -1.94 -4.67
N ALA A 30 10.93 -3.08 -5.16
CA ALA A 30 10.61 -4.38 -4.61
C ALA A 30 11.12 -4.52 -3.16
N GLY A 31 10.32 -5.14 -2.28
CA GLY A 31 10.71 -5.43 -0.90
C GLY A 31 10.84 -4.22 0.03
N ARG A 32 10.35 -3.03 -0.37
CA ARG A 32 10.44 -1.80 0.44
C ARG A 32 9.10 -1.39 1.09
N GLY A 33 8.11 -2.28 1.16
CA GLY A 33 6.82 -1.97 1.78
C GLY A 33 5.92 -1.02 0.98
N LEU A 34 6.16 -0.87 -0.33
CA LEU A 34 5.41 0.02 -1.24
C LEU A 34 4.46 -0.72 -2.19
N GLY A 35 4.08 -1.97 -1.87
CA GLY A 35 3.07 -2.70 -2.63
C GLY A 35 3.50 -3.26 -3.99
N PHE A 36 4.80 -3.33 -4.31
CA PHE A 36 5.31 -3.89 -5.59
C PHE A 36 4.65 -5.22 -5.97
N SER A 37 4.61 -6.16 -5.02
CA SER A 37 4.09 -7.52 -5.20
C SER A 37 2.62 -7.55 -5.63
N GLY A 38 1.78 -6.73 -5.00
CA GLY A 38 0.38 -6.58 -5.36
C GLY A 38 0.20 -5.89 -6.71
N ALA A 39 0.91 -4.79 -6.94
CA ALA A 39 0.81 -4.00 -8.17
C ALA A 39 1.14 -4.82 -9.42
N VAL A 40 2.22 -5.61 -9.41
CA VAL A 40 2.62 -6.42 -10.58
C VAL A 40 1.67 -7.59 -10.83
N ARG A 41 1.08 -8.18 -9.78
CA ARG A 41 0.05 -9.23 -9.92
C ARG A 41 -1.23 -8.65 -10.55
N VAL A 42 -1.66 -7.48 -10.08
CA VAL A 42 -2.83 -6.79 -10.62
C VAL A 42 -2.62 -6.46 -12.10
N ALA A 43 -1.48 -5.86 -12.45
CA ALA A 43 -1.14 -5.56 -13.84
C ALA A 43 -1.15 -6.81 -14.72
N GLY A 44 -0.51 -7.90 -14.27
CA GLY A 44 -0.50 -9.16 -14.99
C GLY A 44 -1.88 -9.76 -15.20
N ALA A 45 -2.69 -9.85 -14.15
CA ALA A 45 -4.02 -10.45 -14.23
C ALA A 45 -4.98 -9.65 -15.12
N LEU A 46 -4.96 -8.31 -15.02
CA LEU A 46 -5.76 -7.44 -15.88
C LEU A 46 -5.33 -7.54 -17.34
N LEU A 47 -4.03 -7.58 -17.62
CA LEU A 47 -3.53 -7.78 -18.98
C LEU A 47 -3.93 -9.15 -19.55
N GLY A 48 -3.91 -10.20 -18.72
CA GLY A 48 -4.34 -11.55 -19.11
C GLY A 48 -5.81 -11.58 -19.47
N ARG A 49 -6.65 -10.93 -18.66
CA ARG A 49 -8.07 -10.76 -18.95
C ARG A 49 -8.30 -9.95 -20.24
N ALA A 50 -7.64 -8.81 -20.38
CA ALA A 50 -7.77 -7.97 -21.58
C ALA A 50 -7.33 -8.68 -22.86
N GLN A 51 -6.33 -9.55 -22.80
CA GLN A 51 -5.94 -10.36 -23.96
C GLN A 51 -7.07 -11.31 -24.41
N ARG A 52 -7.88 -11.82 -23.48
CA ARG A 52 -9.00 -12.72 -23.80
C ARG A 52 -10.25 -11.97 -24.28
N GLU A 53 -10.52 -10.81 -23.68
CA GLU A 53 -11.83 -10.14 -23.76
C GLU A 53 -11.79 -8.79 -24.48
N GLY A 54 -10.59 -8.28 -24.80
CA GLY A 54 -10.38 -6.96 -25.38
C GLY A 54 -10.01 -5.90 -24.34
N LEU A 55 -9.44 -4.78 -24.82
CA LEU A 55 -8.95 -3.68 -23.98
C LEU A 55 -10.09 -2.86 -23.35
N ASP A 56 -11.22 -2.73 -24.05
CA ASP A 56 -12.38 -1.94 -23.60
C ASP A 56 -13.14 -2.58 -22.42
N ALA A 57 -12.72 -3.78 -21.99
CA ALA A 57 -13.42 -4.58 -21.01
C ALA A 57 -13.00 -4.31 -19.56
N ILE A 58 -12.08 -3.37 -19.25
CA ILE A 58 -11.62 -3.15 -17.86
C ILE A 58 -12.43 -2.03 -17.18
N ASP A 59 -13.64 -2.39 -16.79
CA ASP A 59 -14.52 -1.60 -15.93
C ASP A 59 -14.46 -2.07 -14.47
N ASP A 60 -15.34 -1.54 -13.62
CA ASP A 60 -15.41 -1.97 -12.22
C ASP A 60 -15.80 -3.45 -12.08
N ALA A 61 -16.60 -4.01 -13.00
CA ALA A 61 -16.96 -5.43 -12.97
C ALA A 61 -15.73 -6.30 -13.22
N ALA A 62 -14.89 -5.93 -14.17
CA ALA A 62 -13.62 -6.58 -14.44
C ALA A 62 -12.68 -6.61 -13.23
N ARG A 63 -12.57 -5.47 -12.54
CA ARG A 63 -11.72 -5.36 -11.34
C ARG A 63 -12.22 -6.29 -10.23
N HIS A 64 -13.53 -6.37 -10.02
CA HIS A 64 -14.14 -7.29 -9.06
C HIS A 64 -13.98 -8.76 -9.46
N GLU A 65 -14.03 -9.08 -10.75
CA GLU A 65 -13.81 -10.44 -11.26
C GLU A 65 -12.38 -10.92 -10.99
N VAL A 66 -11.39 -10.05 -11.21
CA VAL A 66 -9.97 -10.37 -11.03
C VAL A 66 -9.53 -10.35 -9.55
N PHE A 67 -10.22 -9.60 -8.70
CA PHE A 67 -9.86 -9.38 -7.31
C PHE A 67 -9.64 -10.67 -6.48
N PRO A 68 -10.52 -11.70 -6.53
CA PRO A 68 -10.30 -12.97 -5.82
C PRO A 68 -9.02 -13.69 -6.27
N LEU A 69 -8.71 -13.66 -7.58
CA LEU A 69 -7.53 -14.31 -8.13
C LEU A 69 -6.26 -13.65 -7.58
N VAL A 70 -6.13 -12.33 -7.68
CA VAL A 70 -4.92 -11.63 -7.24
C VAL A 70 -4.77 -11.64 -5.72
N SER A 71 -5.87 -11.59 -4.97
CA SER A 71 -5.86 -11.73 -3.50
C SER A 71 -5.37 -13.10 -3.07
N SER A 72 -5.80 -14.16 -3.76
CA SER A 72 -5.32 -15.52 -3.51
C SER A 72 -3.83 -15.67 -3.84
N LEU A 73 -3.37 -15.08 -4.94
CA LEU A 73 -1.95 -15.14 -5.34
C LEU A 73 -1.02 -14.33 -4.43
N GLU A 74 -1.51 -13.25 -3.84
CA GLU A 74 -0.76 -12.42 -2.88
C GLU A 74 -0.80 -13.01 -1.47
N GLY A 75 -1.92 -13.66 -1.10
CA GLY A 75 -2.19 -14.18 0.24
C GLY A 75 -2.84 -13.15 1.19
N HIS A 76 -3.02 -11.91 0.74
CA HIS A 76 -3.75 -10.85 1.44
C HIS A 76 -4.36 -9.87 0.43
N ALA A 77 -5.40 -9.15 0.86
CA ALA A 77 -6.24 -8.35 -0.03
C ALA A 77 -5.89 -6.85 -0.07
N ASP A 78 -5.27 -6.32 0.97
CA ASP A 78 -5.02 -4.88 1.18
C ASP A 78 -4.32 -4.19 -0.02
N ASN A 79 -3.11 -4.62 -0.38
CA ASN A 79 -2.32 -3.99 -1.44
C ASN A 79 -2.91 -4.23 -2.84
N VAL A 80 -3.46 -5.42 -3.08
CA VAL A 80 -4.07 -5.75 -4.38
C VAL A 80 -5.38 -4.99 -4.57
N ALA A 81 -6.17 -4.78 -3.51
CA ALA A 81 -7.37 -3.95 -3.56
C ALA A 81 -7.01 -2.50 -3.86
N ALA A 82 -6.05 -1.92 -3.14
CA ALA A 82 -5.62 -0.54 -3.41
C ALA A 82 -5.10 -0.38 -4.85
N SER A 83 -4.31 -1.35 -5.33
CA SER A 83 -3.79 -1.36 -6.71
C SER A 83 -4.90 -1.53 -7.76
N LEU A 84 -6.00 -2.24 -7.46
CA LEU A 84 -7.10 -2.45 -8.40
C LEU A 84 -8.08 -1.28 -8.45
N PHE A 85 -8.50 -0.77 -7.30
CA PHE A 85 -9.66 0.11 -7.17
C PHE A 85 -9.31 1.58 -6.89
N GLY A 86 -8.03 1.84 -6.57
CA GLY A 86 -7.56 3.16 -6.19
C GLY A 86 -8.11 3.66 -4.85
N GLY A 87 -7.56 4.78 -4.41
CA GLY A 87 -7.87 5.46 -3.17
C GLY A 87 -7.37 4.70 -1.94
N ILE A 88 -8.02 4.97 -0.81
CA ILE A 88 -7.86 4.21 0.42
C ILE A 88 -9.01 3.20 0.47
N VAL A 89 -8.67 1.93 0.69
CA VAL A 89 -9.63 0.83 0.67
C VAL A 89 -9.65 0.08 2.00
N ALA A 90 -10.82 -0.43 2.38
CA ALA A 90 -11.00 -1.41 3.43
C ALA A 90 -11.40 -2.75 2.81
N THR A 91 -10.84 -3.84 3.31
CA THR A 91 -11.12 -5.20 2.82
C THR A 91 -11.42 -6.15 3.96
N ALA A 92 -12.44 -6.98 3.81
CA ALA A 92 -12.76 -8.08 4.72
C ALA A 92 -13.56 -9.15 3.97
N ASP A 93 -13.25 -10.43 4.17
CA ASP A 93 -14.00 -11.57 3.62
C ASP A 93 -14.32 -11.45 2.11
N GLY A 94 -13.31 -11.05 1.33
CA GLY A 94 -13.43 -10.87 -0.12
C GLY A 94 -14.28 -9.66 -0.56
N ARG A 95 -14.70 -8.82 0.38
CA ARG A 95 -15.26 -7.49 0.11
C ARG A 95 -14.15 -6.47 0.05
N VAL A 96 -14.36 -5.46 -0.78
CA VAL A 96 -13.57 -4.25 -0.87
C VAL A 96 -14.51 -3.05 -0.86
N VAL A 97 -14.16 -2.02 -0.12
CA VAL A 97 -14.86 -0.74 -0.11
C VAL A 97 -13.83 0.36 -0.22
N ARG A 98 -13.98 1.23 -1.21
CA ARG A 98 -13.21 2.47 -1.29
C ARG A 98 -13.79 3.48 -0.30
N LEU A 99 -12.96 4.01 0.57
CA LEU A 99 -13.38 4.99 1.57
C LEU A 99 -13.68 6.32 0.86
N PRO A 100 -14.81 6.98 1.17
CA PRO A 100 -14.95 8.40 0.87
C PRO A 100 -13.93 9.17 1.70
N LEU A 101 -13.28 10.17 1.10
CA LEU A 101 -12.29 10.99 1.79
C LEU A 101 -12.84 12.42 1.93
N GLY A 102 -12.90 12.91 3.16
CA GLY A 102 -13.20 14.30 3.49
C GLY A 102 -11.96 15.21 3.45
N LEU A 103 -10.83 14.66 2.97
CA LEU A 103 -9.53 15.32 2.90
C LEU A 103 -8.80 14.90 1.63
N ASP A 104 -7.83 15.70 1.21
CA ASP A 104 -7.03 15.45 0.02
C ASP A 104 -5.55 15.70 0.34
N PRO A 105 -4.85 14.69 0.89
CA PRO A 105 -3.56 14.87 1.54
C PRO A 105 -2.40 14.73 0.54
N ALA A 106 -1.23 15.25 0.90
CA ALA A 106 0.01 14.72 0.36
C ALA A 106 0.41 13.46 1.14
N VAL A 107 1.00 12.49 0.44
CA VAL A 107 1.61 11.31 1.06
C VAL A 107 3.12 11.47 0.98
N VAL A 108 3.78 11.69 2.12
CA VAL A 108 5.24 11.76 2.18
C VAL A 108 5.76 10.40 2.60
N VAL A 109 6.64 9.81 1.80
CA VAL A 109 7.28 8.52 2.13
C VAL A 109 8.77 8.68 2.31
N TRP A 110 9.31 8.04 3.34
CA TRP A 110 10.73 7.88 3.58
C TRP A 110 11.13 6.43 3.33
N ILE A 111 11.96 6.21 2.30
CA ILE A 111 12.42 4.89 1.90
C ILE A 111 13.87 4.74 2.37
N PRO A 112 14.17 3.94 3.41
CA PRO A 112 15.54 3.80 3.88
C PRO A 112 16.45 3.20 2.81
N SER A 113 17.75 3.49 2.89
CA SER A 113 18.77 2.88 2.03
C SER A 113 18.88 1.36 2.23
N PHE A 114 18.65 0.86 3.46
CA PHE A 114 18.67 -0.56 3.80
C PHE A 114 17.33 -1.28 3.56
N ALA A 115 17.40 -2.55 3.19
CA ALA A 115 16.21 -3.42 3.09
C ALA A 115 16.07 -4.27 4.36
N THR A 116 14.86 -4.40 4.89
CA THR A 116 14.55 -5.45 5.86
C THR A 116 14.14 -6.71 5.12
N LYS A 117 14.58 -7.88 5.60
CA LYS A 117 14.01 -9.16 5.15
C LYS A 117 12.56 -9.20 5.62
N THR A 118 11.63 -8.94 4.70
CA THR A 118 10.17 -8.89 4.91
C THR A 118 9.66 -10.07 5.73
N ASP A 119 10.23 -11.24 5.47
CA ASP A 119 9.91 -12.50 6.13
C ASP A 119 10.24 -12.53 7.63
N GLU A 120 11.35 -11.93 8.06
CA GLU A 120 11.74 -11.93 9.48
C GLU A 120 10.86 -10.96 10.29
N SER A 121 10.50 -9.81 9.71
CA SER A 121 9.59 -8.85 10.36
C SER A 121 8.16 -9.40 10.54
N ARG A 122 7.70 -10.24 9.60
CA ARG A 122 6.38 -10.90 9.69
C ARG A 122 6.41 -12.07 10.68
N ARG A 123 7.49 -12.86 10.72
CA ARG A 123 7.65 -13.99 11.65
C ARG A 123 7.93 -13.58 13.10
N ALA A 124 8.27 -12.32 13.33
CA ALA A 124 8.58 -11.78 14.65
C ALA A 124 7.36 -11.43 15.50
N LEU A 125 6.16 -11.42 14.92
CA LEU A 125 4.93 -11.02 15.60
C LEU A 125 4.36 -12.19 16.41
N ALA A 126 3.76 -11.85 17.57
CA ALA A 126 3.11 -12.84 18.40
C ALA A 126 1.93 -13.47 17.65
N SER A 127 1.72 -14.78 17.83
CA SER A 127 0.57 -15.49 17.26
C SER A 127 -0.74 -15.21 18.00
N THR A 128 -0.66 -14.59 19.18
CA THR A 128 -1.80 -14.18 20.00
C THR A 128 -1.59 -12.76 20.52
N VAL A 129 -2.70 -12.07 20.79
CA VAL A 129 -2.70 -10.73 21.37
C VAL A 129 -3.66 -10.69 22.55
N SER A 130 -3.46 -9.72 23.45
CA SER A 130 -4.39 -9.51 24.56
C SER A 130 -5.75 -9.04 24.03
N PHE A 131 -6.81 -9.28 24.81
CA PHE A 131 -8.13 -8.73 24.49
C PHE A 131 -8.09 -7.19 24.44
N ASP A 132 -7.34 -6.56 25.33
CA ASP A 132 -7.20 -5.11 25.40
C ASP A 132 -6.53 -4.53 24.15
N ASP A 133 -5.49 -5.19 23.62
CA ASP A 133 -4.85 -4.75 22.37
C ASP A 133 -5.77 -4.95 21.16
N ALA A 134 -6.56 -6.02 21.14
CA ALA A 134 -7.57 -6.23 20.11
C ALA A 134 -8.65 -5.13 20.14
N VAL A 135 -9.20 -4.82 21.31
CA VAL A 135 -10.17 -3.74 21.51
C VAL A 135 -9.57 -2.39 21.11
N PHE A 136 -8.34 -2.11 21.53
CA PHE A 136 -7.62 -0.88 21.19
C PHE A 136 -7.55 -0.69 19.67
N ASN A 137 -7.03 -1.69 18.95
CA ASN A 137 -6.84 -1.59 17.51
C ASN A 137 -8.17 -1.54 16.73
N ILE A 138 -9.22 -2.24 17.16
CA ILE A 138 -10.56 -2.14 16.55
C ILE A 138 -11.10 -0.71 16.68
N ALA A 139 -10.99 -0.10 17.87
CA ALA A 139 -11.41 1.27 18.09
C ALA A 139 -10.62 2.27 17.24
N HIS A 140 -9.31 2.06 17.08
CA HIS A 140 -8.42 2.92 16.30
C HIS A 140 -8.68 2.83 14.79
N VAL A 141 -8.97 1.63 14.28
CA VAL A 141 -9.41 1.45 12.88
C VAL A 141 -10.75 2.14 12.64
N ALA A 142 -11.72 2.02 13.55
CA ALA A 142 -13.00 2.70 13.44
C ALA A 142 -12.81 4.24 13.44
N LEU A 143 -11.96 4.76 14.32
CA LEU A 143 -11.60 6.17 14.35
C LEU A 143 -10.90 6.62 13.06
N LEU A 144 -9.99 5.81 12.51
CA LEU A 144 -9.26 6.12 11.27
C LEU A 144 -10.22 6.26 10.09
N VAL A 145 -11.15 5.32 9.93
CA VAL A 145 -12.16 5.37 8.86
C VAL A 145 -13.04 6.61 9.03
N ALA A 146 -13.48 6.92 10.25
CA ALA A 146 -14.30 8.09 10.54
C ALA A 146 -13.55 9.40 10.24
N ALA A 147 -12.31 9.52 10.71
CA ALA A 147 -11.46 10.71 10.53
C ALA A 147 -11.14 10.98 9.05
N LEU A 148 -10.75 9.94 8.31
CA LEU A 148 -10.51 10.04 6.87
C LEU A 148 -11.78 10.47 6.12
N GLY A 149 -12.95 9.92 6.51
CA GLY A 149 -14.23 10.23 5.88
C GLY A 149 -14.76 11.62 6.20
N SER A 150 -14.57 12.10 7.43
CA SER A 150 -15.03 13.42 7.87
C SER A 150 -14.05 14.55 7.56
N GLY A 151 -12.78 14.24 7.26
CA GLY A 151 -11.72 15.23 7.12
C GLY A 151 -11.13 15.70 8.46
N ASP A 152 -11.37 14.97 9.55
CA ASP A 152 -10.85 15.29 10.88
C ASP A 152 -9.36 14.90 10.98
N VAL A 153 -8.49 15.84 10.61
CA VAL A 153 -7.03 15.64 10.61
C VAL A 153 -6.45 15.52 12.02
N ASP A 154 -7.08 16.15 13.02
CA ASP A 154 -6.62 16.15 14.41
C ASP A 154 -6.75 14.75 15.02
N ALA A 155 -7.78 14.00 14.61
CA ALA A 155 -7.98 12.63 15.04
C ALA A 155 -6.96 11.64 14.46
N LEU A 156 -6.29 11.95 13.34
CA LEU A 156 -5.44 11.00 12.61
C LEU A 156 -4.23 10.52 13.43
N ALA A 157 -3.60 11.41 14.21
CA ALA A 157 -2.45 11.05 15.05
C ALA A 157 -2.80 9.96 16.08
N VAL A 158 -4.01 10.03 16.65
CA VAL A 158 -4.53 8.99 17.54
C VAL A 158 -4.91 7.77 16.71
N ALA A 159 -5.68 7.95 15.64
CA ALA A 159 -6.23 6.86 14.84
C ALA A 159 -5.19 5.91 14.23
N THR A 160 -3.98 6.40 13.93
CA THR A 160 -2.90 5.57 13.36
C THR A 160 -2.04 4.85 14.40
N GLN A 161 -2.36 4.94 15.69
CA GLN A 161 -1.67 4.13 16.71
C GLN A 161 -2.02 2.64 16.55
N ASP A 162 -1.02 1.79 16.73
CA ASP A 162 -1.14 0.34 16.52
C ASP A 162 -0.32 -0.41 17.59
N ARG A 163 -1.01 -1.28 18.35
CA ARG A 163 -0.40 -2.15 19.37
C ARG A 163 -0.15 -3.58 18.89
N LEU A 164 -0.62 -3.95 17.70
CA LEU A 164 -0.47 -5.30 17.18
C LEU A 164 0.86 -5.48 16.45
N HIS A 165 1.27 -4.51 15.61
CA HIS A 165 2.40 -4.72 14.71
C HIS A 165 3.44 -3.61 14.73
N GLN A 166 3.00 -2.36 14.70
CA GLN A 166 3.86 -1.20 14.47
C GLN A 166 4.93 -1.05 15.53
N GLN A 167 4.57 -1.05 16.81
CA GLN A 167 5.53 -0.92 17.91
C GLN A 167 6.57 -2.05 17.90
N ALA A 168 6.13 -3.30 17.70
CA ALA A 168 7.01 -4.46 17.65
C ALA A 168 8.01 -4.40 16.47
N ARG A 169 7.57 -3.90 15.31
CA ARG A 169 8.43 -3.71 14.14
C ARG A 169 9.42 -2.55 14.31
N LEU A 170 8.94 -1.41 14.83
CA LEU A 170 9.78 -0.22 15.07
C LEU A 170 10.87 -0.47 16.10
N ALA A 171 10.62 -1.32 17.12
CA ALA A 171 11.63 -1.72 18.09
C ALA A 171 12.88 -2.37 17.46
N ARG A 172 12.79 -2.85 16.22
CA ARG A 172 13.90 -3.45 15.45
C ARG A 172 14.32 -2.61 14.24
N ALA A 173 13.72 -1.43 14.06
CA ALA A 173 13.92 -0.55 12.92
C ALA A 173 14.09 0.90 13.40
N GLU A 174 15.15 1.14 14.19
CA GLU A 174 15.42 2.45 14.78
C GLU A 174 15.43 3.61 13.76
N PRO A 175 16.03 3.47 12.57
CA PRO A 175 15.97 4.53 11.56
C PRO A 175 14.53 4.85 11.11
N SER A 176 13.67 3.83 10.99
CA SER A 176 12.25 4.03 10.68
C SER A 176 11.52 4.74 11.82
N ARG A 177 11.87 4.46 13.08
CA ARG A 177 11.31 5.19 14.23
C ARG A 177 11.70 6.66 14.18
N GLN A 178 12.97 6.95 13.95
CA GLN A 178 13.47 8.32 13.80
C GLN A 178 12.80 9.06 12.64
N ALA A 179 12.59 8.39 11.51
CA ALA A 179 11.88 8.98 10.37
C ALA A 179 10.40 9.27 10.68
N MET A 180 9.72 8.40 11.42
CA MET A 180 8.34 8.61 11.85
C MET A 180 8.22 9.81 12.81
N ASP A 181 9.10 9.88 13.81
CA ASP A 181 9.14 11.00 14.76
C ASP A 181 9.47 12.33 14.06
N ALA A 182 10.42 12.30 13.11
CA ALA A 182 10.80 13.47 12.33
C ALA A 182 9.67 13.98 11.43
N ALA A 183 8.90 13.08 10.80
CA ALA A 183 7.74 13.45 9.99
C ALA A 183 6.69 14.20 10.84
N LEU A 184 6.36 13.65 12.02
CA LEU A 184 5.42 14.27 12.95
C LEU A 184 5.92 15.63 13.45
N ALA A 185 7.19 15.72 13.84
CA ALA A 185 7.81 16.98 14.27
C ALA A 185 7.84 18.04 13.16
N SER A 186 7.76 17.63 11.90
CA SER A 186 7.79 18.50 10.72
C SER A 186 6.39 18.88 10.21
N GLY A 187 5.32 18.54 10.93
CA GLY A 187 3.94 18.95 10.60
C GLY A 187 3.10 17.88 9.91
N ALA A 188 3.52 16.61 9.88
CA ALA A 188 2.63 15.53 9.47
C ALA A 188 1.48 15.35 10.47
N TRP A 189 0.26 15.12 9.96
CA TRP A 189 -0.91 14.81 10.78
C TRP A 189 -0.79 13.43 11.42
N CYS A 190 -0.21 12.48 10.69
CA CYS A 190 0.07 11.13 11.17
C CYS A 190 1.21 10.51 10.37
N ALA A 191 1.86 9.50 10.96
CA ALA A 191 2.92 8.72 10.32
C ALA A 191 2.86 7.26 10.78
N TRP A 192 3.21 6.33 9.88
CA TRP A 192 3.16 4.89 10.13
C TRP A 192 4.19 4.13 9.26
N LEU A 193 4.44 2.87 9.60
CA LEU A 193 5.19 1.95 8.76
C LEU A 193 4.35 1.53 7.54
N SER A 194 4.87 1.77 6.33
CA SER A 194 4.22 1.33 5.10
C SER A 194 4.32 -0.20 4.97
N GLY A 195 3.18 -0.88 5.13
CA GLY A 195 3.08 -2.33 5.14
C GLY A 195 3.92 -2.97 6.25
N SER A 196 4.86 -3.85 5.88
CA SER A 196 5.81 -4.45 6.83
C SER A 196 6.98 -3.54 7.20
N GLY A 197 7.07 -2.34 6.63
CA GLY A 197 8.29 -1.54 6.65
C GLY A 197 9.35 -2.05 5.67
N PRO A 198 10.53 -1.41 5.66
CA PRO A 198 11.01 -0.40 6.61
C PRO A 198 10.68 1.05 6.20
N THR A 199 9.98 1.23 5.08
CA THR A 199 9.49 2.54 4.64
C THR A 199 8.50 3.11 5.66
N VAL A 200 8.63 4.41 5.91
CA VAL A 200 7.65 5.20 6.68
C VAL A 200 6.82 6.02 5.70
N ALA A 201 5.52 6.10 5.96
CA ALA A 201 4.60 6.98 5.26
C ALA A 201 3.98 7.97 6.24
N ALA A 202 3.63 9.15 5.75
CA ALA A 202 2.98 10.20 6.52
C ALA A 202 1.93 10.92 5.67
N LEU A 203 0.84 11.33 6.30
CA LEU A 203 -0.14 12.25 5.71
C LEU A 203 0.10 13.66 6.23
N CYS A 204 0.02 14.64 5.35
CA CYS A 204 0.12 16.05 5.70
C CYS A 204 -0.68 16.91 4.72
N HIS A 205 -0.84 18.19 5.06
CA HIS A 205 -1.34 19.17 4.12
C HIS A 205 -0.37 19.27 2.93
N ARG A 206 -0.91 19.51 1.73
CA ARG A 206 -0.08 19.56 0.52
C ARG A 206 1.00 20.64 0.55
N ASP A 207 0.68 21.77 1.17
CA ASP A 207 1.63 22.89 1.27
C ASP A 207 2.77 22.58 2.23
N ASP A 208 2.56 21.68 3.18
CA ASP A 208 3.57 21.26 4.18
C ASP A 208 4.44 20.10 3.67
N ALA A 209 4.07 19.45 2.57
CA ALA A 209 4.73 18.24 2.09
C ALA A 209 6.24 18.42 1.84
N GLY A 210 6.66 19.60 1.37
CA GLY A 210 8.06 19.94 1.19
C GLY A 210 8.83 20.05 2.51
N ALA A 211 8.22 20.66 3.52
CA ALA A 211 8.81 20.79 4.85
C ALA A 211 8.91 19.43 5.55
N VAL A 212 7.84 18.62 5.51
CA VAL A 212 7.84 17.25 6.03
C VAL A 212 8.91 16.41 5.34
N ALA A 213 9.02 16.48 4.02
CA ALA A 213 10.04 15.73 3.28
C ALA A 213 11.48 16.17 3.63
N ALA A 214 11.71 17.46 3.84
CA ALA A 214 13.01 18.01 4.20
C ALA A 214 13.43 17.68 5.65
N GLY A 215 12.46 17.47 6.55
CA GLY A 215 12.72 17.06 7.93
C GLY A 215 13.09 15.58 8.10
N LEU A 216 12.89 14.76 7.06
CA LEU A 216 13.18 13.32 7.13
C LEU A 216 14.70 13.02 7.17
N PRO A 217 15.11 11.89 7.76
CA PRO A 217 16.50 11.48 7.83
C PRO A 217 17.17 11.33 6.46
N ALA A 218 18.46 11.71 6.38
CA ALA A 218 19.24 11.68 5.14
C ALA A 218 19.71 10.28 4.73
N ASP A 219 19.63 9.27 5.60
CA ASP A 219 20.00 7.87 5.35
C ASP A 219 18.90 7.08 4.60
N GLY A 220 18.05 7.79 3.86
CA GLY A 220 17.01 7.28 2.99
C GLY A 220 16.64 8.26 1.89
N HIS A 221 15.59 7.92 1.14
CA HIS A 221 15.05 8.73 0.06
C HIS A 221 13.63 9.17 0.41
N ALA A 222 13.42 10.48 0.51
CA ALA A 222 12.11 11.06 0.64
C ALA A 222 11.43 11.17 -0.73
N LYS A 223 10.12 10.88 -0.79
CA LYS A 223 9.28 11.18 -1.95
C LYS A 223 7.96 11.79 -1.49
N VAL A 224 7.52 12.83 -2.19
CA VAL A 224 6.16 13.36 -2.08
C VAL A 224 5.31 12.71 -3.15
N LEU A 225 4.26 12.03 -2.73
CA LEU A 225 3.33 11.28 -3.57
C LEU A 225 1.91 11.83 -3.41
N ARG A 226 1.02 11.41 -4.29
CA ARG A 226 -0.42 11.66 -4.22
C ARG A 226 -1.16 10.34 -4.09
N LEU A 227 -2.36 10.39 -3.55
CA LEU A 227 -3.28 9.26 -3.65
C LEU A 227 -3.68 9.09 -5.12
N ASP A 228 -3.51 7.87 -5.63
CA ASP A 228 -4.08 7.47 -6.91
C ASP A 228 -5.53 7.05 -6.65
N HIS A 229 -6.51 7.71 -7.27
CA HIS A 229 -7.93 7.44 -7.08
C HIS A 229 -8.52 6.49 -8.13
N GLU A 230 -7.79 6.21 -9.20
CA GLU A 230 -8.26 5.38 -10.31
C GLU A 230 -7.90 3.92 -10.12
N GLY A 231 -6.73 3.66 -9.52
CA GLY A 231 -6.16 2.32 -9.42
C GLY A 231 -5.65 1.85 -10.78
N ALA A 232 -5.67 0.54 -11.02
CA ALA A 232 -5.13 -0.02 -12.24
C ALA A 232 -5.99 0.38 -13.47
N THR A 233 -5.29 0.88 -14.49
CA THR A 233 -5.82 1.22 -15.80
C THR A 233 -5.19 0.33 -16.86
N ILE A 234 -5.82 0.27 -18.04
CA ILE A 234 -5.25 -0.36 -19.22
C ILE A 234 -5.20 0.66 -20.35
N GLU A 235 -4.05 0.72 -21.02
CA GLU A 235 -3.81 1.62 -22.13
C GLU A 235 -3.49 0.81 -23.38
N ALA A 236 -3.89 1.32 -24.54
CA ALA A 236 -3.44 0.78 -25.81
C ALA A 236 -1.91 0.88 -25.92
N PRO A 237 -1.25 -0.05 -26.64
CA PRO A 237 0.20 0.02 -26.83
C PRO A 237 0.62 1.36 -27.41
N TYR A 238 1.73 1.91 -26.91
CA TYR A 238 2.39 3.07 -27.52
C TYR A 238 2.65 2.76 -28.99
N THR A 239 2.00 3.49 -29.90
CA THR A 239 2.30 3.49 -31.34
C THR A 239 3.60 4.19 -31.63
#